data_AF-A0A558B2L0-F1
#
_entry.id   AF-A0A558B2L0-F1
#
_cell.length_a   1.000
_cell.length_b   1.000
_cell.length_c   1.000
_cell.angle_alpha   90.00
_cell.angle_beta   90.00
_cell.angle_gamma   90.00
#
_symmetry.space_group_name_H-M   'P 1'
#
loop_
_entity.id
_entity.type
_entity.pdbx_description
1 polymer ?
#
loop_
_entity_poly.entity_id
_entity_poly.type
_entity_poly.pdbx_seq_one_letter_code
_entity_poly.pdbx_strand_id
1 'polypeptide(L)'
;MATERKKILLRLDPAVHDALARWAGDELRSTNAQIEFLLRRALAEAGRLPRDVGRMRPPGRPRKTEDGEDSADQANRADRTGRESDG
;
A
#
# COMPACT_ATOMS: atom_id res chain seq x y z
N MET A 1 11.13 18.99 -7.73
CA MET A 1 9.98 18.33 -8.40
C MET A 1 9.64 17.06 -7.64
N ALA A 2 8.39 16.84 -7.28
CA ALA A 2 8.00 15.60 -6.61
C ALA A 2 8.08 14.46 -7.64
N THR A 3 8.85 13.42 -7.36
CA THR A 3 8.86 12.20 -8.19
C THR A 3 7.47 11.59 -8.15
N GLU A 4 6.86 11.42 -9.33
CA GLU A 4 5.57 10.78 -9.47
C GLU A 4 5.65 9.32 -8.99
N ARG A 5 4.70 8.90 -8.15
CA ARG A 5 4.67 7.52 -7.63
C ARG A 5 3.93 6.64 -8.61
N LYS A 6 4.61 5.62 -9.12
CA LYS A 6 3.98 4.59 -9.94
C LYS A 6 3.09 3.70 -9.06
N LYS A 7 1.78 3.67 -9.34
CA LYS A 7 0.85 2.69 -8.76
C LYS A 7 1.01 1.37 -9.54
N ILE A 8 1.27 0.27 -8.83
CA ILE A 8 1.35 -1.08 -9.42
C ILE A 8 0.38 -2.01 -8.70
N LEU A 9 -0.26 -2.91 -9.45
CA LEU A 9 -1.03 -4.01 -8.86
C LEU A 9 -0.06 -5.14 -8.53
N LEU A 10 0.13 -5.40 -7.24
CA LEU A 10 1.00 -6.46 -6.76
C LEU A 10 0.16 -7.70 -6.45
N ARG A 11 0.54 -8.85 -7.00
CA ARG A 11 -0.02 -10.14 -6.60
C ARG A 11 0.80 -10.67 -5.44
N LEU A 12 0.17 -10.82 -4.28
CA LEU A 12 0.75 -11.42 -3.09
C LEU A 12 -0.13 -12.58 -2.64
N ASP A 13 0.51 -13.56 -2.03
CA ASP A 13 -0.22 -14.52 -1.20
C ASP A 13 -0.94 -13.76 -0.06
N PRO A 14 -2.21 -14.05 0.23
CA PRO A 14 -2.96 -13.35 1.28
C PRO A 14 -2.31 -13.41 2.66
N ALA A 15 -1.72 -14.55 3.04
CA ALA A 15 -1.07 -14.69 4.34
C ALA A 15 0.19 -13.83 4.43
N VAL A 16 0.92 -13.67 3.32
CA VAL A 16 2.07 -12.76 3.24
C VAL A 16 1.62 -11.30 3.36
N HIS A 17 0.53 -10.92 2.69
CA HIS A 17 -0.04 -9.59 2.83
C HIS A 17 -0.42 -9.29 4.28
N ASP A 18 -1.07 -10.23 4.96
CA ASP A 18 -1.51 -10.07 6.35
C ASP A 18 -0.31 -9.95 7.31
N ALA A 19 0.74 -10.73 7.11
CA ALA A 19 1.96 -10.63 7.88
C ALA A 19 2.62 -9.24 7.71
N LEU A 20 2.68 -8.73 6.47
CA LEU A 20 3.18 -7.38 6.19
C LEU A 20 2.33 -6.29 6.83
N ALA A 21 1.01 -6.43 6.80
CA ALA A 21 0.08 -5.47 7.40
C ALA A 21 0.22 -5.42 8.92
N ARG A 22 0.35 -6.57 9.59
CA ARG A 22 0.60 -6.65 11.04
C ARG A 22 1.91 -6.00 11.41
N TRP A 23 2.99 -6.36 10.71
CA TRP A 23 4.32 -5.78 10.96
C TRP A 23 4.35 -4.26 10.73
N ALA A 24 3.66 -3.78 9.68
CA ALA A 24 3.51 -2.35 9.46
C ALA A 24 2.80 -1.65 10.64
N GLY A 25 1.75 -2.27 11.17
CA GLY A 25 1.02 -1.80 12.35
C GLY A 25 1.91 -1.69 13.60
N ASP A 26 2.73 -2.71 13.86
CA ASP A 26 3.67 -2.73 14.99
C ASP A 26 4.70 -1.59 14.92
N GLU A 27 5.09 -1.18 13.70
CA GLU A 27 6.02 -0.09 13.45
C GLU A 27 5.35 1.28 13.15
N LEU A 28 4.03 1.39 13.37
CA LEU A 28 3.24 2.60 13.10
C LEU A 28 3.39 3.13 11.67
N ARG A 29 3.50 2.21 10.70
CA ARG A 29 3.60 2.49 9.26
C ARG A 29 2.36 1.99 8.51
N SER A 30 2.09 2.58 7.36
CA SER A 30 1.15 1.97 6.41
C SER A 30 1.79 0.75 5.77
N THR A 31 0.97 -0.21 5.35
CA THR A 31 1.44 -1.40 4.63
C THR A 31 2.27 -1.04 3.39
N ASN A 32 1.86 -0.02 2.63
CA ASN A 32 2.62 0.46 1.47
C ASN A 32 3.98 1.06 1.85
N ALA A 33 4.06 1.81 2.95
CA ALA A 33 5.33 2.32 3.45
C ALA A 33 6.24 1.17 3.91
N GLN A 34 5.68 0.15 4.56
CA GLN A 34 6.44 -1.05 4.95
C GLN A 34 6.98 -1.80 3.73
N ILE A 35 6.15 -2.03 2.71
CA ILE A 35 6.58 -2.67 1.45
C ILE A 35 7.69 -1.84 0.78
N GLU A 36 7.53 -0.53 0.67
CA GLU A 36 8.57 0.34 0.08
C GLU A 36 9.89 0.26 0.85
N PHE A 37 9.85 0.27 2.19
CA PHE A 37 11.02 0.13 3.03
C PHE A 37 11.75 -1.20 2.76
N LEU A 38 11.01 -2.31 2.71
CA LEU A 38 11.58 -3.64 2.45
C LEU A 38 12.20 -3.74 1.06
N LEU A 39 11.55 -3.21 0.03
CA LEU A 39 12.07 -3.21 -1.34
C LEU A 39 13.37 -2.39 -1.44
N ARG A 40 13.42 -1.21 -0.83
CA ARG A 40 14.63 -0.37 -0.80
C ARG A 40 15.76 -1.06 -0.06
N ARG A 41 15.46 -1.68 1.08
CA ARG A 41 16.44 -2.45 1.86
C ARG A 41 16.99 -3.62 1.07
N ALA A 42 16.12 -4.43 0.46
CA ALA A 42 16.53 -5.57 -0.36
C ALA A 42 17.39 -5.14 -1.58
N LEU A 43 17.02 -4.03 -2.24
CA LEU A 43 17.84 -3.46 -3.32
C LEU A 43 19.20 -2.98 -2.82
N ALA A 44 19.27 -2.35 -1.65
CA ALA A 44 20.52 -1.90 -1.05
C ALA A 44 21.43 -3.07 -0.68
N GLU A 45 20.88 -4.09 -0.01
CA GLU A 45 21.60 -5.33 0.36
C GLU A 45 22.11 -6.08 -0.88
N ALA A 46 21.34 -6.06 -1.98
CA ALA A 46 21.77 -6.63 -3.26
C ALA A 46 22.76 -5.75 -4.05
N GLY A 47 23.10 -4.55 -3.57
CA GLY A 47 23.96 -3.59 -4.28
C GLY A 47 23.32 -3.00 -5.55
N ARG A 48 21.99 -3.02 -5.64
CA ARG A 48 21.20 -2.61 -6.81
C ARG A 48 20.37 -1.34 -6.60
N LEU A 49 20.49 -0.70 -5.44
CA LEU A 49 19.76 0.53 -5.16
C LEU A 49 20.28 1.67 -6.08
N PRO A 50 19.41 2.32 -6.88
CA PRO A 50 19.82 3.47 -7.70
C PRO A 50 20.34 4.64 -6.85
N ARG A 51 21.19 5.48 -7.43
CA ARG A 51 21.81 6.63 -6.72
C ARG A 51 20.89 7.83 -6.56
N ASP A 52 19.84 7.90 -7.36
CA ASP A 52 18.87 9.00 -7.47
C ASP A 52 17.59 8.75 -6.66
N VAL A 53 17.53 7.67 -5.88
CA VAL A 53 16.31 7.36 -5.12
C VAL A 53 16.08 8.41 -4.04
N GLY A 54 14.99 9.18 -4.20
CA GLY A 54 14.57 10.20 -3.25
C GLY A 54 14.27 9.64 -1.85
N ARG A 55 14.30 10.54 -0.85
CA ARG A 55 14.00 10.22 0.56
C ARG A 55 12.58 9.64 0.68
N MET A 56 12.43 8.66 1.57
CA MET A 56 11.12 8.13 1.93
C MET A 56 10.27 9.24 2.56
N ARG A 57 8.98 9.31 2.21
CA ARG A 57 8.10 10.37 2.73
C ARG A 57 7.87 10.11 4.23
N PRO A 58 7.91 11.15 5.08
CA PRO A 58 7.59 10.99 6.49
C PRO A 58 6.17 10.44 6.68
N PRO A 59 5.92 9.68 7.77
CA PRO A 59 4.57 9.28 8.16
C PRO A 59 3.66 10.49 8.27
N GLY A 60 2.46 10.41 7.71
CA GLY A 60 1.49 11.49 7.74
C GLY A 60 0.48 11.39 6.60
N ARG A 61 -0.71 11.99 6.81
CA ARG A 61 -1.79 11.97 5.83
C ARG A 61 -1.30 12.67 4.54
N PRO A 62 -1.31 12.00 3.38
CA PRO A 62 -1.09 12.70 2.12
C PRO A 62 -2.14 13.80 2.00
N ARG A 63 -1.71 15.02 1.60
CA ARG A 63 -2.64 16.09 1.23
C ARG A 63 -3.57 15.54 0.15
N LYS A 64 -4.89 15.74 0.26
CA LYS A 64 -5.87 15.29 -0.73
C LYS A 64 -5.52 15.98 -2.06
N THR A 65 -4.88 15.26 -2.96
CA THR A 65 -4.83 15.58 -4.39
C THR A 65 -5.91 14.74 -5.05
N GLU A 66 -6.59 15.33 -6.04
CA GLU A 66 -7.87 14.87 -6.59
C GLU A 66 -7.80 13.53 -7.35
N ASP A 67 -6.65 12.87 -7.44
CA ASP A 67 -6.40 11.64 -8.24
C ASP A 67 -6.62 10.31 -7.47
N GLY A 68 -7.54 10.29 -6.50
CA GLY A 68 -7.67 9.22 -5.50
C GLY A 68 -9.02 8.50 -5.41
N GLU A 69 -10.02 8.89 -6.18
CA GLU A 69 -11.33 8.24 -6.19
C GLU A 69 -11.33 7.16 -7.28
N ASP A 70 -11.18 5.88 -6.91
CA ASP A 70 -11.69 4.75 -7.74
C ASP A 70 -11.57 3.34 -7.12
N SER A 71 -10.93 3.13 -5.96
CA SER A 71 -10.69 1.75 -5.49
C SER A 71 -11.24 1.38 -4.11
N ALA A 72 -11.81 2.31 -3.35
CA ALA A 72 -12.31 2.01 -2.00
C ALA A 72 -13.80 1.63 -1.93
N ASP A 73 -14.60 2.00 -2.93
CA ASP A 73 -16.07 1.86 -2.87
C ASP A 73 -16.63 0.50 -3.32
N GLN A 74 -15.85 -0.32 -4.03
CA GLN A 74 -16.35 -1.59 -4.57
C GLN A 74 -16.33 -2.73 -3.54
N ALA A 75 -15.45 -2.68 -2.53
CA ALA A 75 -15.32 -3.75 -1.55
C ALA A 75 -16.44 -3.78 -0.48
N ASN A 76 -17.15 -2.66 -0.26
CA ASN A 76 -18.16 -2.56 0.80
C ASN A 76 -19.62 -2.70 0.31
N ARG A 77 -19.85 -2.82 -1.01
CA ARG A 77 -21.19 -3.06 -1.58
C ARG A 77 -21.57 -4.54 -1.69
N ALA A 78 -20.59 -5.45 -1.75
CA ALA A 78 -20.85 -6.87 -1.95
C ALA A 78 -21.42 -7.60 -0.72
N ASP A 79 -21.40 -6.97 0.47
CA ASP A 79 -21.85 -7.60 1.73
C ASP A 79 -23.33 -7.29 2.08
N ARG A 80 -23.98 -6.32 1.40
CA ARG A 80 -25.39 -5.95 1.71
C ARG A 80 -26.46 -6.59 0.83
N THR A 81 -26.11 -7.19 -0.31
CA THR A 81 -27.10 -7.64 -1.30
C THR A 81 -27.59 -9.08 -1.11
N GLY A 82 -27.20 -9.76 -0.02
CA GLY A 82 -27.48 -11.19 0.19
C GLY A 82 -28.57 -11.53 1.21
N ARG A 83 -29.29 -10.56 1.80
CA ARG A 83 -30.24 -10.81 2.90
C ARG A 83 -31.64 -10.23 2.71
N GLU A 84 -32.11 -10.11 1.48
CA GLU A 84 -33.48 -9.67 1.19
C GLU A 84 -34.05 -10.47 0.00
N SER A 85 -34.20 -11.79 0.18
CA SER A 85 -35.04 -12.60 -0.70
C SER A 85 -35.53 -13.84 0.04
N ASP A 86 -36.32 -13.62 1.10
CA ASP A 86 -37.31 -14.58 1.59
C ASP A 86 -38.45 -13.75 2.20
N GLY A 87 -39.56 -13.67 1.46
CA GLY A 87 -40.78 -12.95 1.79
C GLY A 87 -41.85 -13.23 0.74
#